data_AF-A0A4R6Q7W4-F1
#
_entry.id   AF-A0A4R6Q7W4-F1
#
_cell.length_a   1.000
_cell.length_b   1.000
_cell.length_c   1.000
_cell.angle_alpha   90.00
_cell.angle_beta   90.00
_cell.angle_gamma   90.00
#
_symmetry.space_group_name_H-M   'P 1'
#
loop_
_entity.id
_entity.type
_entity.pdbx_description
1 polymer ?
#
loop_
_entity_poly.entity_id
_entity_poly.type
_entity_poly.pdbx_seq_one_letter_code
_entity_poly.pdbx_strand_id
1 'polypeptide(L)'
;MLKKVLTIIFCITSYFVLAQKKEYFLNDDFNFITETEFIKEHDNPLDYNLRLKLDTCFYNVKVSRYKKGKISLQLLDSIKTDLSSLSKEELKPEDILVINYYPGNTPCSSYGYMINFKNKHDTYFNEIEKIKNLKQFFIYKTPDNLKDFGSKIDWLRDKNRLIEKIFFPIAYPCGGYVIIDSNGNYICQRGEYCYSPSFIKRLKEFIENKP
;
A
#
# COMPACT_ATOMS: atom_id res chain seq x y z
N MET A 1 13.26 51.91 28.57
CA MET A 1 12.11 51.19 27.98
C MET A 1 12.54 50.32 26.79
N LEU A 2 13.27 50.86 25.81
CA LEU A 2 13.69 50.15 24.58
C LEU A 2 14.44 48.82 24.83
N LYS A 3 15.39 48.77 25.78
CA LYS A 3 16.10 47.53 26.14
C LYS A 3 15.18 46.42 26.64
N LYS A 4 14.15 46.75 27.43
CA LYS A 4 13.17 45.77 27.95
C LYS A 4 12.26 45.24 26.83
N VAL A 5 11.89 46.10 25.88
CA VAL A 5 11.12 45.71 24.68
C VAL A 5 11.95 44.78 23.79
N LEU A 6 13.23 45.08 23.56
CA LEU A 6 14.15 44.22 22.81
C LEU A 6 14.34 42.84 23.46
N THR A 7 14.45 42.77 24.79
CA THR A 7 14.52 41.48 25.50
C THR A 7 13.23 40.67 25.35
N ILE A 8 12.06 41.31 25.42
CA ILE A 8 10.77 40.64 25.23
C ILE A 8 10.63 40.10 23.79
N ILE A 9 11.03 40.88 22.78
CA ILE A 9 11.02 40.45 21.37
C ILE A 9 11.99 39.27 21.16
N PHE A 10 13.18 39.30 21.77
CA PHE A 10 14.15 38.21 21.70
C PHE A 10 13.66 36.93 22.40
N CYS A 11 12.99 37.05 23.55
CA CYS A 11 12.35 35.92 24.21
C CYS A 11 11.20 35.35 23.37
N ILE A 12 10.32 36.19 22.83
CA ILE A 12 9.18 35.73 22.01
C ILE A 12 9.67 35.00 20.74
N THR A 13 10.69 35.52 20.06
CA THR A 13 11.23 34.90 18.84
C THR A 13 11.92 33.56 19.10
N SER A 14 12.58 33.38 20.26
CA SER A 14 13.19 32.09 20.63
C SER A 14 12.15 31.01 20.99
N TYR A 15 10.99 31.37 21.54
CA TYR A 15 9.89 30.41 21.77
C TYR A 15 9.24 29.92 20.46
N PHE A 16 9.13 30.75 19.44
CA PHE A 16 8.54 30.34 18.15
C PHE A 16 9.39 29.33 17.37
N VAL A 17 10.72 29.37 17.51
CA VAL A 17 11.63 28.42 16.85
C VAL A 17 11.54 27.02 17.45
N LEU A 18 11.30 26.92 18.77
CA LEU A 18 11.17 25.64 19.49
C LEU A 18 9.81 24.96 19.31
N ALA A 19 8.80 25.67 18.79
CA ALA A 19 7.45 25.15 18.59
C ALA A 19 7.25 24.44 17.24
N GLN A 20 8.21 24.50 16.32
CA GLN A 20 8.10 23.82 15.03
C GLN A 20 8.39 22.33 15.18
N LYS A 21 7.44 21.49 14.71
CA LYS A 21 7.65 20.03 14.68
C LYS A 21 8.82 19.72 13.76
N LYS A 22 9.70 18.81 14.19
CA LYS A 22 10.86 18.39 13.40
C LYS A 22 10.40 17.62 12.16
N GLU A 23 11.05 17.89 11.02
CA GLU A 23 10.84 17.17 9.77
C GLU A 23 11.94 16.11 9.61
N TYR A 24 11.55 14.91 9.17
CA TYR A 24 12.47 13.85 8.76
C TYR A 24 12.11 13.37 7.37
N PHE A 25 13.11 12.98 6.60
CA PHE A 25 12.95 12.53 5.22
C PHE A 25 13.40 11.08 5.09
N LEU A 26 12.58 10.25 4.48
CA LEU A 26 12.74 8.81 4.38
C LEU A 26 12.55 8.36 2.92
N ASN A 27 13.29 7.33 2.51
CA ASN A 27 12.99 6.61 1.27
C ASN A 27 11.92 5.52 1.51
N ASP A 28 11.56 4.76 0.47
CA ASP A 28 10.53 3.72 0.50
C ASP A 28 10.88 2.50 1.38
N ASP A 29 12.15 2.36 1.77
CA ASP A 29 12.65 1.37 2.73
C ASP A 29 12.70 1.91 4.17
N PHE A 30 12.17 3.12 4.40
CA PHE A 30 12.23 3.83 5.68
C PHE A 30 13.65 4.14 6.18
N ASN A 31 14.62 4.22 5.27
CA ASN A 31 15.95 4.73 5.58
C ASN A 31 15.95 6.26 5.49
N PHE A 32 16.65 6.91 6.43
CA PHE A 32 16.82 8.37 6.39
C PHE A 32 17.57 8.82 5.14
N ILE A 33 17.03 9.85 4.49
CA ILE A 33 17.64 10.53 3.35
C ILE A 33 17.72 12.03 3.64
N THR A 34 18.48 12.76 2.82
CA THR A 34 18.51 14.22 2.91
C THR A 34 17.23 14.83 2.33
N GLU A 35 16.90 16.05 2.77
CA GLU A 35 15.82 16.83 2.15
C GLU A 35 16.05 17.01 0.65
N THR A 36 17.31 17.28 0.25
CA THR A 36 17.71 17.41 -1.15
C THR A 36 17.39 16.14 -1.95
N GLU A 37 17.59 14.96 -1.39
CA GLU A 37 17.24 13.70 -2.06
C GLU A 37 15.72 13.50 -2.16
N PHE A 38 15.00 13.89 -1.11
CA PHE A 38 13.54 13.80 -1.07
C PHE A 38 12.87 14.67 -2.16
N ILE A 39 13.34 15.91 -2.34
CA ILE A 39 12.76 16.86 -3.30
C ILE A 39 13.10 16.56 -4.76
N LYS A 40 14.10 15.71 -5.04
CA LYS A 40 14.40 15.29 -6.42
C LYS A 40 13.14 14.72 -7.06
N GLU A 41 13.00 14.90 -8.37
CA GLU A 41 11.92 14.26 -9.12
C GLU A 41 11.99 12.74 -8.97
N HIS A 42 10.84 12.10 -9.04
CA HIS A 42 10.79 10.65 -9.05
C HIS A 42 11.14 10.14 -10.43
N ASP A 43 11.92 9.06 -10.51
CA ASP A 43 12.23 8.39 -11.78
C ASP A 43 10.96 7.83 -12.44
N ASN A 44 9.99 7.39 -11.62
CA ASN A 44 8.70 6.90 -12.07
C ASN A 44 7.62 7.97 -11.81
N PRO A 45 6.88 8.41 -12.83
CA PRO A 45 5.88 9.47 -12.70
C PRO A 45 4.67 9.10 -11.82
N LEU A 46 4.51 7.81 -11.48
CA LEU A 46 3.44 7.34 -10.59
C LEU A 46 3.83 7.30 -9.12
N ASP A 47 5.13 7.44 -8.83
CA ASP A 47 5.67 7.52 -7.48
C ASP A 47 5.28 8.86 -6.85
N TYR A 48 5.27 8.92 -5.52
CA TYR A 48 4.66 10.04 -4.81
C TYR A 48 5.26 10.22 -3.42
N ASN A 49 4.98 11.37 -2.82
CA ASN A 49 5.43 11.69 -1.48
C ASN A 49 4.26 11.59 -0.50
N LEU A 50 4.50 11.01 0.67
CA LEU A 50 3.58 10.99 1.79
C LEU A 50 4.13 11.79 2.96
N ARG A 51 3.25 12.52 3.65
CA ARG A 51 3.59 13.20 4.90
C ARG A 51 2.80 12.60 6.05
N LEU A 52 3.51 11.94 6.95
CA LEU A 52 2.96 11.30 8.14
C LEU A 52 3.14 12.24 9.33
N LYS A 53 2.03 12.59 9.98
CA LYS A 53 2.03 13.41 11.19
C LYS A 53 2.15 12.53 12.42
N LEU A 54 3.21 12.73 13.21
CA LEU A 54 3.38 12.15 14.54
C LEU A 54 3.21 13.25 15.60
N ASP A 55 3.24 12.86 16.88
CA ASP A 55 3.04 13.79 18.00
C ASP A 55 4.12 14.88 18.02
N THR A 56 5.38 14.51 17.84
CA THR A 56 6.54 15.42 17.97
C THR A 56 7.17 15.83 16.62
N CYS A 57 6.87 15.11 15.54
CA CYS A 57 7.53 15.29 14.25
C CYS A 57 6.61 14.99 13.06
N PHE A 58 7.13 15.28 11.87
CA PHE A 58 6.60 14.85 10.59
C PHE A 58 7.62 13.95 9.91
N TYR A 59 7.15 12.84 9.35
CA TYR A 59 7.93 11.98 8.48
C TYR A 59 7.46 12.17 7.04
N ASN A 60 8.35 12.59 6.16
CA ASN A 60 8.13 12.71 4.73
C ASN A 60 8.75 11.51 4.04
N VAL A 61 7.91 10.66 3.44
CA VAL A 61 8.32 9.40 2.83
C VAL A 61 8.24 9.54 1.31
N LYS A 62 9.35 9.30 0.63
CA LYS A 62 9.43 9.19 -0.83
C LYS A 62 9.02 7.77 -1.21
N VAL A 63 7.79 7.61 -1.67
CA VAL A 63 7.15 6.30 -1.88
C VAL A 63 7.22 5.88 -3.33
N SER A 64 7.69 4.66 -3.56
CA SER A 64 7.56 4.02 -4.87
C SER A 64 6.18 3.40 -5.03
N ARG A 65 5.49 3.71 -6.14
CA ARG A 65 4.18 3.15 -6.48
C ARG A 65 4.24 1.63 -6.57
N TYR A 66 5.35 1.10 -7.07
CA TYR A 66 5.58 -0.33 -7.23
C TYR A 66 6.82 -0.75 -6.47
N LYS A 67 6.64 -1.64 -5.49
CA LYS A 67 7.73 -2.30 -4.76
C LYS A 67 7.92 -3.69 -5.33
N LYS A 68 9.14 -4.01 -5.76
CA LYS A 68 9.55 -5.40 -6.02
C LYS A 68 10.34 -5.91 -4.82
N GLY A 69 10.23 -7.20 -4.54
CA GLY A 69 11.04 -7.80 -3.50
C GLY A 69 10.90 -9.31 -3.45
N LYS A 70 11.46 -9.91 -2.40
CA LYS A 70 11.38 -11.34 -2.13
C LYS A 70 11.13 -11.56 -0.65
N ILE A 71 10.13 -12.38 -0.33
CA ILE A 71 9.86 -12.87 1.02
C ILE A 71 10.49 -14.25 1.22
N SER A 72 10.73 -14.64 2.47
CA SER A 72 11.18 -16.00 2.77
C SER A 72 10.09 -17.01 2.46
N LEU A 73 10.47 -18.25 2.13
CA LEU A 73 9.50 -19.33 1.88
C LEU A 73 8.65 -19.62 3.13
N GLN A 74 9.25 -19.53 4.33
CA GLN A 74 8.50 -19.65 5.59
C GLN A 74 7.41 -18.57 5.74
N LEU A 75 7.70 -17.34 5.31
CA LEU A 75 6.72 -16.26 5.32
C LEU A 75 5.63 -16.49 4.25
N LEU A 76 6.01 -16.96 3.06
CA LEU A 76 5.07 -17.35 2.03
C LEU A 76 4.13 -18.47 2.51
N ASP A 77 4.65 -19.51 3.16
CA ASP A 77 3.87 -20.61 3.73
C ASP A 77 2.90 -20.11 4.82
N SER A 78 3.35 -19.15 5.64
CA SER A 78 2.49 -18.50 6.64
C SER A 78 1.35 -17.73 5.99
N ILE A 79 1.63 -16.98 4.91
CA ILE A 79 0.62 -16.26 4.12
C ILE A 79 -0.36 -17.26 3.49
N LYS A 80 0.12 -18.33 2.85
CA LYS A 80 -0.73 -19.36 2.24
C LYS A 80 -1.63 -20.02 3.29
N THR A 81 -1.08 -20.36 4.45
CA THR A 81 -1.83 -20.96 5.55
C THR A 81 -2.95 -20.03 6.06
N ASP A 82 -2.65 -18.75 6.27
CA ASP A 82 -3.64 -17.76 6.71
C ASP A 82 -4.75 -17.57 5.66
N LEU A 83 -4.38 -17.43 4.38
CA LEU A 83 -5.33 -17.29 3.28
C LEU A 83 -6.22 -18.54 3.12
N SER A 84 -5.64 -19.74 3.10
CA SER A 84 -6.40 -20.99 3.04
C SER A 84 -7.35 -21.15 4.22
N SER A 85 -6.95 -20.75 5.42
CA SER A 85 -7.83 -20.78 6.59
C SER A 85 -9.00 -19.78 6.48
N LEU A 86 -8.78 -18.62 5.85
CA LEU A 86 -9.79 -17.58 5.71
C LEU A 86 -10.78 -17.87 4.58
N SER A 87 -10.30 -18.30 3.42
CA SER A 87 -11.12 -18.57 2.23
C SER A 87 -11.72 -19.98 2.20
N LYS A 88 -11.17 -20.91 3.00
CA LYS A 88 -11.44 -22.36 2.91
C LYS A 88 -11.02 -22.96 1.56
N GLU A 89 -10.16 -22.27 0.81
CA GLU A 89 -9.54 -22.80 -0.40
C GLU A 89 -8.21 -23.48 -0.10
N GLU A 90 -7.99 -24.64 -0.71
CA GLU A 90 -6.68 -25.29 -0.70
C GLU A 90 -5.72 -24.56 -1.66
N LEU A 91 -4.57 -24.14 -1.13
CA LEU A 91 -3.51 -23.51 -1.91
C LEU A 91 -2.37 -24.48 -2.17
N LYS A 92 -1.96 -24.59 -3.42
CA LYS A 92 -0.87 -25.46 -3.86
C LYS A 92 0.48 -24.76 -3.79
N PRO A 93 1.60 -25.50 -3.69
CA PRO A 93 2.94 -24.90 -3.70
C PRO A 93 3.21 -24.02 -4.93
N GLU A 94 2.75 -24.43 -6.10
CA GLU A 94 2.95 -23.72 -7.38
C GLU A 94 2.00 -22.53 -7.60
N ASP A 95 1.02 -22.33 -6.72
CA ASP A 95 0.04 -21.25 -6.88
C ASP A 95 0.70 -19.88 -6.73
N ILE A 96 0.34 -19.00 -7.67
CA ILE A 96 0.63 -17.58 -7.70
C ILE A 96 -0.51 -16.86 -7.00
N LEU A 97 -0.18 -16.01 -6.04
CA LEU A 97 -1.16 -15.28 -5.26
C LEU A 97 -1.33 -13.87 -5.82
N VAL A 98 -2.58 -13.43 -5.98
CA VAL A 98 -2.93 -12.03 -6.19
C VAL A 98 -3.77 -11.59 -5.00
N ILE A 99 -3.25 -10.68 -4.19
CA ILE A 99 -3.91 -10.21 -2.99
C ILE A 99 -4.26 -8.74 -3.18
N ASN A 100 -5.53 -8.46 -3.39
CA ASN A 100 -6.08 -7.11 -3.45
C ASN A 100 -6.32 -6.63 -2.02
N TYR A 101 -5.78 -5.49 -1.64
CA TYR A 101 -5.83 -5.00 -0.27
C TYR A 101 -6.62 -3.69 -0.16
N TYR A 102 -7.62 -3.69 0.73
CA TYR A 102 -8.43 -2.53 1.07
C TYR A 102 -8.18 -2.07 2.52
N PRO A 103 -7.62 -0.87 2.74
CA PRO A 103 -7.25 -0.40 4.07
C PRO A 103 -8.45 0.10 4.88
N GLY A 104 -9.64 0.20 4.27
CA GLY A 104 -10.80 0.84 4.86
C GLY A 104 -11.12 2.20 4.28
N ASN A 105 -11.99 2.94 4.96
CA ASN A 105 -12.39 4.26 4.52
C ASN A 105 -11.20 5.23 4.49
N THR A 106 -10.83 5.65 3.29
CA THR A 106 -9.75 6.60 3.01
C THR A 106 -10.30 7.76 2.18
N PRO A 107 -9.59 8.90 2.04
CA PRO A 107 -10.10 10.05 1.26
C PRO A 107 -10.56 9.72 -0.17
N CYS A 108 -10.04 8.65 -0.77
CA CYS A 108 -10.44 8.17 -2.10
C CYS A 108 -11.49 7.05 -2.10
N SER A 109 -11.98 6.62 -0.95
CA SER A 109 -13.08 5.65 -0.80
C SER A 109 -14.44 6.27 -1.11
N SER A 110 -14.51 7.03 -2.21
CA SER A 110 -15.77 7.58 -2.70
C SER A 110 -16.64 6.46 -3.28
N TYR A 111 -17.95 6.66 -3.27
CA TYR A 111 -18.89 5.74 -3.90
C TYR A 111 -18.58 5.53 -5.40
N GLY A 112 -18.14 6.57 -6.10
CA GLY A 112 -17.73 6.49 -7.51
C GLY A 112 -16.50 5.60 -7.73
N TYR A 113 -15.52 5.65 -6.82
CA TYR A 113 -14.38 4.74 -6.84
C TYR A 113 -14.81 3.28 -6.68
N MET A 114 -15.69 2.98 -5.72
CA MET A 114 -16.17 1.62 -5.45
C MET A 114 -16.97 1.03 -6.61
N ILE A 115 -17.86 1.83 -7.23
CA ILE A 115 -18.58 1.41 -8.45
C ILE A 115 -17.61 1.15 -9.60
N ASN A 116 -16.64 2.05 -9.81
CA ASN A 116 -15.65 1.86 -10.87
C ASN A 116 -14.83 0.59 -10.64
N PHE A 117 -14.40 0.35 -9.40
CA PHE A 117 -13.70 -0.87 -9.02
C PHE A 117 -14.53 -2.11 -9.33
N LYS A 118 -15.80 -2.14 -8.90
CA LYS A 118 -16.75 -3.22 -9.18
C LYS A 118 -16.91 -3.49 -10.69
N ASN A 119 -17.13 -2.44 -11.48
CA ASN A 119 -17.33 -2.58 -12.93
C ASN A 119 -16.08 -3.13 -13.62
N LYS A 120 -14.90 -2.66 -13.20
CA LYS A 120 -13.61 -3.11 -13.74
C LYS A 120 -13.30 -4.54 -13.28
N HIS A 121 -13.57 -4.87 -12.02
CA HIS A 121 -13.51 -6.24 -11.53
C HIS A 121 -14.34 -7.17 -12.40
N ASP A 122 -15.62 -6.87 -12.62
CA ASP A 122 -16.52 -7.68 -13.45
C ASP A 122 -16.03 -7.82 -14.90
N THR A 123 -15.33 -6.80 -15.42
CA THR A 123 -14.74 -6.83 -16.77
C THR A 123 -13.56 -7.80 -16.86
N TYR A 124 -12.66 -7.80 -15.86
CA TYR A 124 -11.40 -8.55 -15.92
C TYR A 124 -11.41 -9.87 -15.16
N PHE A 125 -12.41 -10.12 -14.31
CA PHE A 125 -12.51 -11.32 -13.48
C PHE A 125 -12.34 -12.61 -14.31
N ASN A 126 -13.08 -12.73 -15.41
CA ASN A 126 -13.00 -13.88 -16.31
C ASN A 126 -11.64 -14.05 -16.99
N GLU A 127 -10.86 -12.98 -17.13
CA GLU A 127 -9.52 -13.05 -17.70
C GLU A 127 -8.51 -13.57 -16.66
N ILE A 128 -8.65 -13.14 -15.42
CA ILE A 128 -7.80 -13.57 -14.29
C ILE A 128 -8.07 -15.03 -13.92
N GLU A 129 -9.33 -15.44 -13.84
CA GLU A 129 -9.75 -16.80 -13.52
C GLU A 129 -9.22 -17.86 -14.52
N LYS A 130 -8.92 -17.45 -15.76
CA LYS A 130 -8.36 -18.35 -16.77
C LYS A 130 -6.86 -18.58 -16.61
N ILE A 131 -6.19 -17.79 -15.76
CA ILE A 131 -4.76 -17.93 -15.54
C ILE A 131 -4.53 -19.16 -14.65
N LYS A 132 -3.84 -20.15 -15.21
CA LYS A 132 -3.54 -21.41 -14.51
C LYS A 132 -2.72 -21.14 -13.23
N ASN A 133 -3.11 -21.80 -12.14
CA ASN A 133 -2.45 -21.73 -10.83
C ASN A 133 -2.42 -20.31 -10.25
N LEU A 134 -3.35 -19.43 -10.64
CA LEU A 134 -3.51 -18.13 -10.02
C LEU A 134 -4.66 -18.18 -9.02
N LYS A 135 -4.42 -17.62 -7.83
CA LYS A 135 -5.39 -17.53 -6.74
C LYS A 135 -5.53 -16.09 -6.30
N GLN A 136 -6.73 -15.53 -6.47
CA GLN A 136 -7.02 -14.14 -6.13
C GLN A 136 -7.79 -14.03 -4.81
N PHE A 137 -7.33 -13.13 -3.95
CA PHE A 137 -7.92 -12.86 -2.63
C PHE A 137 -8.18 -11.36 -2.47
N PHE A 138 -9.30 -11.02 -1.84
CA PHE A 138 -9.67 -9.65 -1.51
C PHE A 138 -9.62 -9.48 0.00
N ILE A 139 -8.60 -8.78 0.46
CA ILE A 139 -8.27 -8.65 1.88
C ILE A 139 -8.59 -7.24 2.35
N TYR A 140 -9.24 -7.11 3.50
CA TYR A 140 -9.54 -5.80 4.09
C TYR A 140 -9.04 -5.66 5.53
N LYS A 141 -8.68 -4.44 5.91
CA LYS A 141 -8.35 -4.07 7.28
C LYS A 141 -9.60 -3.73 8.10
N THR A 142 -10.41 -2.79 7.63
CA THR A 142 -11.69 -2.41 8.23
C THR A 142 -12.84 -2.61 7.24
N PRO A 143 -14.04 -2.99 7.71
CA PRO A 143 -15.14 -3.40 6.84
C PRO A 143 -15.94 -2.22 6.25
N ASP A 144 -15.39 -1.02 6.27
CA ASP A 144 -16.09 0.20 5.87
C ASP A 144 -16.51 0.11 4.40
N ASN A 145 -17.79 0.38 4.12
CA ASN A 145 -18.33 0.48 2.75
C ASN A 145 -18.08 -0.74 1.83
N LEU A 146 -17.74 -1.92 2.38
CA LEU A 146 -17.47 -3.13 1.57
C LEU A 146 -18.64 -3.50 0.64
N LYS A 147 -19.87 -3.26 1.10
CA LYS A 147 -21.10 -3.49 0.32
C LYS A 147 -21.12 -2.74 -1.02
N ASP A 148 -20.45 -1.59 -1.10
CA ASP A 148 -20.47 -0.72 -2.28
C ASP A 148 -19.53 -1.25 -3.38
N PHE A 149 -18.63 -2.19 -3.05
CA PHE A 149 -17.84 -2.95 -4.03
C PHE A 149 -18.65 -4.07 -4.71
N GLY A 150 -19.90 -4.28 -4.28
CA GLY A 150 -20.80 -5.32 -4.82
C GLY A 150 -20.68 -6.66 -4.10
N SER A 151 -21.58 -7.59 -4.44
CA SER A 151 -21.74 -8.88 -3.77
C SER A 151 -20.92 -10.03 -4.35
N LYS A 152 -20.21 -9.80 -5.48
CA LYS A 152 -19.40 -10.83 -6.16
C LYS A 152 -18.00 -10.98 -5.58
N ILE A 153 -17.57 -10.02 -4.77
CA ILE A 153 -16.23 -10.01 -4.18
C ILE A 153 -16.33 -10.59 -2.77
N ASP A 154 -15.68 -11.72 -2.55
CA ASP A 154 -15.57 -12.32 -1.22
C ASP A 154 -14.45 -11.65 -0.43
N TRP A 155 -14.84 -10.70 0.42
CA TRP A 155 -13.92 -9.92 1.23
C TRP A 155 -13.53 -10.67 2.51
N LEU A 156 -12.24 -10.94 2.66
CA LEU A 156 -11.65 -11.60 3.82
C LEU A 156 -10.97 -10.58 4.74
N ARG A 157 -11.19 -10.69 6.04
CA ARG A 157 -10.58 -9.78 7.02
C ARG A 157 -9.11 -10.16 7.28
N ASP A 158 -8.21 -9.18 7.23
CA ASP A 158 -6.81 -9.34 7.65
C ASP A 158 -6.70 -9.37 9.18
N LYS A 159 -7.16 -10.48 9.80
CA LYS A 159 -7.32 -10.58 11.26
C LYS A 159 -6.02 -10.30 12.02
N ASN A 160 -4.90 -10.81 11.52
CA ASN A 160 -3.58 -10.68 12.15
C ASN A 160 -2.77 -9.49 11.62
N ARG A 161 -3.35 -8.76 10.65
CA ARG A 161 -2.72 -7.66 9.93
C ARG A 161 -1.44 -8.12 9.22
N LEU A 162 -1.41 -9.38 8.77
CA LEU A 162 -0.23 -10.01 8.18
C LEU A 162 0.08 -9.34 6.84
N ILE A 163 -0.93 -9.23 5.97
CA ILE A 163 -0.80 -8.60 4.66
C ILE A 163 -0.45 -7.12 4.81
N GLU A 164 -1.14 -6.41 5.70
CA GLU A 164 -0.85 -5.01 5.99
C GLU A 164 0.59 -4.80 6.45
N LYS A 165 1.06 -5.54 7.48
CA LYS A 165 2.40 -5.33 8.04
C LYS A 165 3.53 -5.58 7.04
N ILE A 166 3.36 -6.56 6.15
CA ILE A 166 4.41 -6.96 5.21
C ILE A 166 4.43 -6.01 4.00
N PHE A 167 3.27 -5.74 3.41
CA PHE A 167 3.21 -5.09 2.09
C PHE A 167 2.75 -3.63 2.17
N PHE A 168 1.99 -3.27 3.21
CA PHE A 168 1.39 -1.96 3.40
C PHE A 168 1.70 -1.33 4.79
N PRO A 169 2.99 -1.21 5.19
CA PRO A 169 3.38 -0.83 6.56
C PRO A 169 3.00 0.60 6.98
N ILE A 170 2.62 1.46 6.02
CA ILE A 170 2.08 2.79 6.27
C ILE A 170 0.75 2.97 5.52
N ALA A 171 0.02 4.03 5.86
CA ALA A 171 -1.26 4.33 5.22
C ALA A 171 -1.05 4.83 3.77
N TYR A 172 -1.02 3.90 2.82
CA TYR A 172 -1.05 4.21 1.40
C TYR A 172 -2.48 4.58 0.95
N PRO A 173 -2.66 5.62 0.12
CA PRO A 173 -3.98 6.07 -0.31
C PRO A 173 -4.61 5.04 -1.26
N CYS A 174 -5.87 4.66 -1.06
CA CYS A 174 -6.64 3.85 -2.02
C CYS A 174 -6.15 2.41 -2.18
N GLY A 175 -5.60 1.83 -1.10
CA GLY A 175 -5.26 0.42 -1.03
C GLY A 175 -4.16 -0.01 -1.98
N GLY A 176 -4.26 -1.21 -2.53
CA GLY A 176 -3.19 -1.77 -3.34
C GLY A 176 -3.45 -3.20 -3.76
N TYR A 177 -2.45 -3.79 -4.40
CA TYR A 177 -2.40 -5.23 -4.55
C TYR A 177 -0.97 -5.73 -4.42
N VAL A 178 -0.83 -7.02 -4.15
CA VAL A 178 0.45 -7.72 -4.26
C VAL A 178 0.28 -8.98 -5.11
N ILE A 179 1.23 -9.23 -5.99
CA ILE A 179 1.37 -10.48 -6.74
C ILE A 179 2.57 -11.21 -6.17
N ILE A 180 2.42 -12.48 -5.80
CA ILE A 180 3.48 -13.29 -5.19
C ILE A 180 3.60 -14.61 -5.95
N ASP A 181 4.81 -14.98 -6.37
CA ASP A 181 5.06 -16.28 -7.00
C ASP A 181 5.38 -17.39 -5.98
N SER A 182 5.52 -18.63 -6.48
CA SER A 182 5.86 -19.80 -5.67
C SER A 182 7.24 -19.72 -5.00
N ASN A 183 8.11 -18.82 -5.44
CA ASN A 183 9.47 -18.63 -4.93
C ASN A 183 9.55 -17.46 -3.92
N GLY A 184 8.42 -16.82 -3.62
CA GLY A 184 8.32 -15.68 -2.72
C GLY A 184 8.73 -14.35 -3.36
N ASN A 185 9.00 -14.30 -4.66
CA ASN A 185 9.19 -13.02 -5.34
C ASN A 185 7.84 -12.30 -5.40
N TYR A 186 7.83 -10.97 -5.30
CA TYR A 186 6.60 -10.20 -5.33
C TYR A 186 6.72 -8.87 -6.06
N ILE A 187 5.58 -8.39 -6.54
CA ILE A 187 5.35 -7.00 -6.92
C ILE A 187 4.16 -6.47 -6.14
N CYS A 188 4.33 -5.38 -5.40
CA CYS A 188 3.28 -4.72 -4.65
C CYS A 188 3.03 -3.33 -5.25
N GLN A 189 1.80 -3.08 -5.71
CA GLN A 189 1.33 -1.74 -6.02
C GLN A 189 0.79 -1.10 -4.73
N ARG A 190 1.32 0.08 -4.40
CA ARG A 190 0.99 0.84 -3.19
C ARG A 190 0.23 2.10 -3.56
N GLY A 191 -1.07 2.06 -3.35
CA GLY A 191 -2.00 3.15 -3.53
C GLY A 191 -2.55 3.32 -4.94
N GLU A 192 -3.54 4.22 -5.05
CA GLU A 192 -4.28 4.54 -6.29
C GLU A 192 -4.72 3.28 -7.04
N TYR A 193 -5.13 2.25 -6.31
CA TYR A 193 -5.42 0.96 -6.93
C TYR A 193 -6.81 0.96 -7.54
N CYS A 194 -6.88 0.66 -8.83
CA CYS A 194 -8.10 0.20 -9.46
C CYS A 194 -7.73 -0.87 -10.48
N TYR A 195 -8.65 -1.80 -10.74
CA TYR A 195 -8.53 -2.70 -11.87
C TYR A 195 -8.36 -1.91 -13.17
N SER A 196 -7.31 -2.24 -13.90
CA SER A 196 -6.94 -1.53 -15.12
C SER A 196 -6.28 -2.49 -16.11
N PRO A 197 -6.24 -2.15 -17.41
CA PRO A 197 -5.42 -2.88 -18.38
C PRO A 197 -3.95 -3.00 -17.94
N SER A 198 -3.43 -1.97 -17.29
CA SER A 198 -2.06 -1.93 -16.76
C SER A 198 -1.82 -2.97 -15.67
N PHE A 199 -2.82 -3.21 -14.80
CA PHE A 199 -2.77 -4.28 -13.81
C PHE A 199 -2.69 -5.66 -14.48
N ILE A 200 -3.59 -5.93 -15.44
CA ILE A 200 -3.61 -7.21 -16.17
C ILE A 200 -2.31 -7.45 -16.94
N LYS A 201 -1.80 -6.42 -17.63
CA LYS A 201 -0.52 -6.48 -18.32
C LYS A 201 0.61 -6.84 -17.35
N ARG A 202 0.69 -6.16 -16.20
CA ARG A 202 1.72 -6.43 -15.20
C ARG A 202 1.62 -7.82 -14.59
N LEU A 203 0.39 -8.30 -14.37
CA LEU A 203 0.15 -9.65 -13.89
C LEU A 203 0.70 -10.69 -14.87
N LYS A 204 0.39 -10.56 -16.15
CA LYS A 204 0.92 -11.45 -17.21
C LYS A 204 2.44 -11.37 -17.31
N GLU A 205 3.01 -10.17 -17.34
CA GLU A 205 4.46 -9.97 -17.37
C GLU A 205 5.16 -10.62 -16.16
N PHE A 206 4.57 -10.55 -14.97
CA PHE A 206 5.13 -11.18 -13.78
C PHE A 206 5.10 -12.71 -13.85
N ILE A 207 4.03 -13.28 -14.43
CA ILE A 207 3.88 -14.73 -14.60
C ILE A 207 4.80 -15.27 -15.71
N GLU A 208 4.96 -14.54 -16.81
CA GLU A 208 5.80 -14.95 -17.94
C GLU A 208 7.29 -14.85 -17.61
N ASN A 209 7.69 -13.79 -16.90
CA ASN A 209 9.08 -13.53 -16.55
C ASN A 209 9.44 -14.03 -15.15
N LYS A 210 8.93 -15.21 -14.74
CA LYS A 210 9.25 -15.82 -13.43
C LYS A 210 10.75 -15.65 -13.14
N PRO A 211 11.13 -14.83 -12.15
CA PRO A 211 12.53 -14.57 -11.86
C PRO A 211 13.24 -15.81 -11.29
#